data_AF-A0A3B8XFA0-F1
#
_entry.id   AF-A0A3B8XFA0-F1
#
_cell.length_a   1.000
_cell.length_b   1.000
_cell.length_c   1.000
_cell.angle_alpha   90.00
_cell.angle_beta   90.00
_cell.angle_gamma   90.00
#
_symmetry.space_group_name_H-M   'P 1'
#
loop_
_entity.id
_entity.type
_entity.pdbx_description
1 polymer ?
#
loop_
_entity_poly.entity_id
_entity_poly.type
_entity_poly.pdbx_seq_one_letter_code
_entity_poly.pdbx_strand_id
1 'polypeptide(L)'
;MNALLTDLYELNMTTSYLRRGMTGTATFSLFVRSLPAARGFLVAAGIESCLDRLQDFRFEEDDIRYLRDTLRYEPRDLEAFRRLRFTGDIWAIPEGRIALAGEPILEVTAPLPEAQLIETMFLNLIT
;
A
#
# COMPACT_ATOMS: atom_id res chain seq x y z
N MET A 1 -5.88 -14.25 0.48
CA MET A 1 -5.17 -13.20 -0.31
C MET A 1 -3.90 -12.86 0.47
N ASN A 2 -2.76 -12.68 -0.19
CA ASN A 2 -1.49 -12.55 0.54
C ASN A 2 -1.18 -11.08 0.88
N ALA A 3 -1.34 -10.69 2.15
CA ALA A 3 -0.92 -9.37 2.66
C ALA A 3 0.60 -9.18 2.64
N LEU A 4 1.36 -10.25 2.38
CA LEU A 4 2.80 -10.22 2.15
C LEU A 4 3.19 -9.89 0.70
N LEU A 5 2.25 -9.45 -0.15
CA LEU A 5 2.61 -8.79 -1.41
C LEU A 5 3.10 -7.36 -1.14
N THR A 6 4.20 -7.30 -0.41
CA THR A 6 4.87 -6.09 0.07
C THR A 6 6.36 -6.37 0.17
N ASP A 7 7.17 -5.33 0.06
CA ASP A 7 8.57 -5.44 0.42
C ASP A 7 8.76 -5.56 1.95
N LEU A 8 9.82 -6.27 2.36
CA LEU A 8 10.16 -6.46 3.78
C LEU A 8 10.38 -5.13 4.52
N TYR A 9 10.80 -4.08 3.82
CA TYR A 9 11.01 -2.78 4.44
C TYR A 9 9.68 -2.18 4.93
N GLU A 10 8.55 -2.36 4.23
CA GLU A 10 7.26 -1.81 4.66
C GLU A 10 6.79 -2.46 5.96
N LEU A 11 7.00 -3.77 6.11
CA LEU A 11 6.72 -4.50 7.36
C LEU A 11 7.57 -3.96 8.53
N ASN A 12 8.85 -3.71 8.29
CA ASN A 12 9.76 -3.14 9.28
C ASN A 12 9.39 -1.69 9.66
N MET A 13 9.06 -0.87 8.67
CA MET A 13 8.63 0.52 8.87
C MET A 13 7.32 0.57 9.66
N THR A 14 6.34 -0.24 9.26
CA THR A 14 5.05 -0.39 9.94
C THR A 14 5.24 -0.80 11.39
N THR A 15 6.09 -1.79 11.64
CA THR A 15 6.43 -2.23 13.00
C THR A 15 7.05 -1.10 13.82
N SER A 16 7.99 -0.35 13.23
CA SER A 16 8.61 0.82 13.87
C SER A 16 7.57 1.90 14.22
N TYR A 17 6.65 2.21 13.30
CA TYR A 17 5.57 3.16 13.53
C TYR A 17 4.65 2.73 14.67
N LEU A 18 4.18 1.48 14.64
CA LEU A 18 3.28 0.92 15.65
C LEU A 18 3.94 0.88 17.04
N ARG A 19 5.22 0.50 17.12
CA ARG A 19 5.98 0.49 18.38
C ARG A 19 6.14 1.89 18.97
N ARG A 20 6.28 2.91 18.12
CA ARG A 20 6.43 4.33 18.49
C ARG A 20 5.11 5.09 18.63
N GLY A 21 3.97 4.44 18.41
CA GLY A 21 2.65 5.09 18.45
C GLY A 21 2.43 6.10 17.32
N MET A 22 3.16 5.98 16.20
CA MET A 22 3.04 6.84 15.03
C MET A 22 1.86 6.40 14.16
N THR A 23 0.64 6.56 14.67
CA THR A 23 -0.61 6.14 14.00
C THR A 23 -1.41 7.32 13.47
N GLY A 24 -0.79 8.49 13.33
CA GLY A 24 -1.43 9.68 12.77
C GLY A 24 -1.80 9.48 11.29
N THR A 25 -2.74 10.27 10.81
CA THR A 25 -3.15 10.28 9.40
C THR A 25 -2.03 10.81 8.52
N ALA A 26 -1.79 10.14 7.39
CA ALA A 26 -0.84 10.54 6.36
C ALA A 26 -1.49 10.41 4.98
N THR A 27 -1.08 11.29 4.06
CA THR A 27 -1.49 11.26 2.66
C THR A 27 -0.29 10.92 1.78
N PHE A 28 -0.45 9.92 0.92
CA PHE A 28 0.53 9.50 -0.07
C PHE A 28 -0.05 9.70 -1.47
N SER A 29 0.75 10.22 -2.40
CA SER A 29 0.35 10.45 -3.79
C SER A 29 1.19 9.60 -4.74
N LEU A 30 0.55 8.79 -5.57
CA LEU A 30 1.18 7.98 -6.61
C LEU A 30 1.15 8.74 -7.93
N PHE A 31 2.33 9.00 -8.48
CA PHE A 31 2.51 9.71 -9.74
C PHE A 31 3.78 9.25 -10.45
N VAL A 32 3.80 9.40 -11.78
CA VAL A 32 4.99 9.14 -12.59
C VAL A 32 5.81 10.42 -12.71
N ARG A 33 7.13 10.32 -12.47
CA ARG A 33 8.02 11.50 -12.45
C ARG A 33 8.41 12.01 -13.84
N SER A 34 8.59 11.09 -14.79
CA SER A 34 9.03 11.42 -16.16
C SER A 34 8.49 10.42 -17.16
N LEU A 35 8.28 10.87 -18.39
CA LEU A 35 7.87 10.03 -19.52
C LEU A 35 9.03 9.89 -20.52
N PRO A 36 9.11 8.77 -21.25
CA PRO A 36 10.01 8.65 -22.39
C PRO A 36 9.74 9.73 -23.44
N ALA A 37 10.76 10.19 -24.15
CA ALA A 37 10.63 11.28 -25.13
C ALA A 37 9.57 11.03 -26.23
N ALA A 38 9.32 9.76 -26.57
CA ALA A 38 8.32 9.37 -27.57
C ALA A 38 6.89 9.21 -27.01
N ARG A 39 6.66 9.44 -25.71
CA ARG A 39 5.36 9.25 -25.04
C ARG A 39 4.93 10.55 -24.35
N GLY A 40 3.90 11.21 -24.90
CA GLY A 40 3.40 12.48 -24.37
C GLY A 40 2.47 12.37 -23.16
N PHE A 41 1.91 11.18 -22.88
CA PHE A 41 0.96 10.97 -21.80
C PHE A 41 0.89 9.51 -21.34
N LEU A 42 0.22 9.28 -20.21
CA LEU A 42 -0.18 7.97 -19.70
C LEU A 42 -1.71 7.83 -19.77
N VAL A 43 -2.18 6.59 -19.81
CA VAL A 43 -3.60 6.27 -19.62
C VAL A 43 -3.71 5.53 -18.30
N ALA A 44 -4.57 6.00 -17.40
CA ALA A 44 -4.78 5.37 -16.10
C ALA A 44 -5.46 4.00 -16.26
N ALA A 45 -4.93 2.98 -15.59
CA ALA A 45 -5.46 1.63 -15.55
C ALA A 45 -5.00 0.91 -14.27
N GLY A 46 -5.75 -0.11 -13.83
CA GLY A 46 -5.38 -0.98 -12.69
C GLY A 46 -5.90 -0.52 -11.31
N ILE A 47 -6.64 0.59 -11.25
CA ILE A 47 -7.24 1.13 -10.03
C ILE A 47 -8.32 0.18 -9.51
N GLU A 48 -9.18 -0.36 -10.38
CA GLU A 48 -10.22 -1.33 -9.99
C GLU A 48 -9.58 -2.55 -9.31
N SER A 49 -8.51 -3.08 -9.89
CA SER A 49 -7.76 -4.21 -9.31
C SER A 49 -7.13 -3.88 -7.96
N CYS A 50 -6.63 -2.65 -7.76
CA CYS A 50 -6.16 -2.20 -6.45
C CYS A 50 -7.28 -2.19 -5.42
N LEU A 51 -8.45 -1.64 -5.77
CA LEU A 51 -9.60 -1.53 -4.87
C LEU A 51 -10.16 -2.91 -4.49
N ASP A 52 -10.33 -3.80 -5.47
CA ASP A 52 -10.77 -5.18 -5.23
C ASP A 52 -9.83 -5.91 -4.27
N ARG A 53 -8.52 -5.70 -4.43
CA ARG A 53 -7.53 -6.32 -3.56
C ARG A 53 -7.51 -5.71 -2.16
N LEU A 54 -7.82 -4.43 -2.05
CA LEU A 54 -7.83 -3.73 -0.77
C LEU A 54 -9.05 -4.08 0.10
N GLN A 55 -10.21 -4.38 -0.50
CA GLN A 55 -11.44 -4.73 0.22
C GLN A 55 -11.26 -5.89 1.20
N ASP A 56 -10.44 -6.87 0.82
CA ASP A 56 -10.17 -8.07 1.61
C ASP A 56 -8.84 -8.03 2.37
N PHE A 57 -8.12 -6.90 2.34
CA PHE A 57 -6.78 -6.78 2.88
C PHE A 57 -6.73 -7.09 4.39
N ARG A 58 -6.05 -8.18 4.72
CA ARG A 58 -5.78 -8.65 6.08
C ARG A 58 -4.63 -9.64 6.06
N PHE A 59 -3.86 -9.68 7.14
CA PHE A 59 -2.90 -10.75 7.37
C PHE A 59 -3.65 -12.04 7.73
N GLU A 60 -3.50 -13.07 6.91
CA GLU A 60 -4.06 -14.40 7.16
C GLU A 60 -3.15 -15.20 8.11
N GLU A 61 -3.64 -16.30 8.67
CA GLU A 61 -2.88 -17.05 9.69
C GLU A 61 -1.57 -17.64 9.13
N ASP A 62 -1.53 -17.98 7.84
CA ASP A 62 -0.30 -18.41 7.18
C ASP A 62 0.71 -17.26 7.04
N ASP A 63 0.24 -16.02 6.79
CA ASP A 63 1.09 -14.83 6.78
C ASP A 63 1.71 -14.61 8.17
N ILE A 64 0.88 -14.66 9.22
CA ILE A 64 1.33 -14.49 10.60
C ILE A 64 2.32 -15.59 11.00
N ARG A 65 2.09 -16.84 10.56
CA ARG A 65 3.01 -17.94 10.77
C ARG A 65 4.36 -17.66 10.11
N TYR A 66 4.37 -17.19 8.87
CA TYR A 66 5.59 -16.81 8.17
C TYR A 66 6.34 -15.66 8.88
N LEU A 67 5.63 -14.60 9.28
CA LEU A 67 6.22 -13.48 10.04
C LEU A 67 6.87 -13.96 11.34
N ARG A 68 6.26 -14.92 12.04
CA ARG A 68 6.78 -15.51 13.29
C ARG A 68 7.97 -16.43 13.05
N ASP A 69 7.81 -17.41 12.15
CA ASP A 69 8.72 -18.54 12.04
C ASP A 69 9.93 -18.24 11.15
N THR A 70 9.74 -17.41 10.12
CA THR A 70 10.81 -17.04 9.19
C THR A 70 11.42 -15.70 9.55
N LEU A 71 10.59 -14.67 9.74
CA LEU A 71 11.06 -13.30 9.97
C LEU A 71 11.28 -12.93 11.45
N ARG A 72 10.87 -13.81 12.38
CA ARG A 72 11.11 -13.68 13.83
C ARG A 72 10.54 -12.40 14.46
N TYR A 73 9.39 -11.92 13.97
CA TYR A 73 8.67 -10.81 14.62
C TYR A 73 8.20 -11.19 16.03
N GLU A 74 8.15 -10.21 16.93
CA GLU A 74 7.74 -10.43 18.32
C GLU A 74 6.21 -10.62 18.42
N PRO A 75 5.71 -11.34 19.45
CA PRO A 75 4.27 -11.57 19.62
C PRO A 75 3.42 -10.30 19.60
N ARG A 76 3.94 -9.17 20.12
CA ARG A 76 3.27 -7.88 20.10
C ARG A 76 3.07 -7.35 18.68
N ASP A 77 4.06 -7.48 17.80
CA ASP A 77 3.98 -6.99 16.42
C ASP A 77 3.04 -7.86 15.61
N LEU A 78 3.12 -9.18 15.77
CA LEU A 78 2.22 -10.13 15.12
C LEU A 78 0.75 -9.84 15.46
N GLU A 79 0.50 -9.49 16.73
CA GLU A 79 -0.84 -9.14 17.18
C GLU A 79 -1.32 -7.80 16.59
N ALA A 80 -0.42 -6.85 16.37
CA ALA A 80 -0.75 -5.62 15.66
C ALA A 80 -1.07 -5.89 14.18
N PHE A 81 -0.28 -6.73 13.50
CA PHE A 81 -0.55 -7.14 12.11
C PHE A 81 -1.89 -7.86 11.96
N ARG A 82 -2.28 -8.73 12.90
CA ARG A 82 -3.60 -9.39 12.88
C ARG A 82 -4.77 -8.42 12.88
N ARG A 83 -4.66 -7.31 13.63
CA ARG A 83 -5.72 -6.30 13.77
C ARG A 83 -5.74 -5.29 12.64
N LEU A 84 -4.63 -5.17 11.91
CA LEU A 84 -4.49 -4.16 10.88
C LEU A 84 -5.51 -4.39 9.75
N ARG A 85 -6.31 -3.37 9.49
CA ARG A 85 -7.27 -3.31 8.38
C ARG A 85 -7.10 -1.95 7.73
N PHE A 86 -7.31 -1.88 6.43
CA PHE A 86 -7.35 -0.60 5.76
C PHE A 86 -8.66 0.13 6.10
N THR A 87 -8.55 1.35 6.60
CA THR A 87 -9.67 2.19 7.02
C THR A 87 -9.65 3.58 6.40
N GLY A 88 -8.70 3.83 5.50
CA GLY A 88 -8.50 5.14 4.87
C GLY A 88 -9.40 5.40 3.67
N ASP A 89 -9.19 6.58 3.11
CA ASP A 89 -9.84 7.05 1.89
C ASP A 89 -8.87 6.97 0.71
N ILE A 90 -9.42 6.69 -0.48
CA ILE A 90 -8.67 6.67 -1.74
C ILE A 90 -9.35 7.57 -2.75
N TRP A 91 -8.57 8.45 -3.35
CA TRP A 91 -8.99 9.33 -4.44
C TRP A 91 -8.18 8.98 -5.67
N ALA A 92 -8.83 8.73 -6.81
CA ALA A 92 -8.14 8.37 -8.03
C ALA A 92 -8.83 8.95 -9.25
N ILE A 93 -8.07 9.21 -10.31
CA ILE A 93 -8.65 9.54 -11.61
C ILE A 93 -9.35 8.32 -12.20
N PRO A 94 -10.47 8.48 -12.94
CA PRO A 94 -11.12 7.34 -13.58
C PRO A 94 -10.19 6.61 -14.57
N GLU A 95 -10.30 5.29 -14.64
CA GLU A 95 -9.58 4.51 -15.65
C GLU A 95 -9.92 4.95 -17.09
N GLY A 96 -8.94 4.84 -17.99
CA GLY A 96 -9.03 5.34 -19.36
C GLY A 96 -8.78 6.84 -19.51
N ARG A 97 -8.62 7.60 -18.42
CA ARG A 97 -8.25 9.02 -18.46
C ARG A 97 -6.76 9.21 -18.72
N ILE A 98 -6.44 10.35 -19.32
CA ILE A 98 -5.07 10.81 -19.52
C ILE A 98 -4.49 11.29 -18.18
N ALA A 99 -3.26 10.89 -17.88
CA ALA A 99 -2.43 11.43 -16.80
C ALA A 99 -1.08 11.91 -17.34
N LEU A 100 -0.55 12.99 -16.77
CA LEU A 100 0.77 13.53 -17.12
C LEU A 100 1.80 13.23 -16.02
N ALA A 101 3.08 13.40 -16.37
CA ALA A 101 4.14 13.31 -15.37
C ALA A 101 4.02 14.44 -14.34
N GLY A 102 4.21 14.11 -13.07
CA GLY A 102 4.09 15.04 -11.95
C GLY A 102 2.67 15.24 -11.43
N GLU A 103 1.66 14.60 -12.03
CA GLU A 103 0.27 14.67 -11.59
C GLU A 103 -0.13 13.40 -10.81
N PRO A 104 -0.80 13.52 -9.66
CA PRO A 104 -1.32 12.36 -8.94
C PRO A 104 -2.32 11.56 -9.80
N ILE A 105 -2.02 10.28 -9.97
CA ILE A 105 -2.98 9.30 -10.53
C ILE A 105 -3.93 8.85 -9.42
N LEU A 106 -3.39 8.65 -8.22
CA LEU A 106 -4.10 8.18 -7.06
C LEU A 106 -3.48 8.77 -5.78
N GLU A 107 -4.33 9.07 -4.80
CA GLU A 107 -3.95 9.50 -3.46
C GLU A 107 -4.62 8.61 -2.41
N VAL A 108 -3.84 8.23 -1.40
CA VAL A 108 -4.28 7.44 -0.25
C VAL A 108 -4.17 8.32 0.99
N THR A 109 -5.25 8.46 1.76
CA THR A 109 -5.22 9.09 3.08
C THR A 109 -5.68 8.10 4.14
N ALA A 110 -4.78 7.66 5.01
CA ALA A 110 -5.06 6.66 6.04
C ALA A 110 -4.14 6.84 7.26
N PRO A 111 -4.37 6.14 8.38
CA PRO A 111 -3.34 6.00 9.42
C PRO A 111 -2.01 5.54 8.81
N LEU A 112 -0.90 6.17 9.21
CA LEU A 112 0.41 5.98 8.60
C LEU A 112 0.82 4.49 8.41
N PRO A 113 0.64 3.59 9.40
CA PRO A 113 0.93 2.16 9.22
C PRO A 113 0.09 1.47 8.13
N GLU A 114 -1.15 1.90 7.93
CA GLU A 114 -2.05 1.31 6.91
C GLU A 114 -1.68 1.80 5.52
N ALA A 115 -1.44 3.11 5.37
CA ALA A 115 -1.03 3.70 4.09
C ALA A 115 0.32 3.13 3.62
N GLN A 116 1.25 2.87 4.55
CA GLN A 116 2.58 2.34 4.23
C GLN A 116 2.53 0.93 3.64
N LEU A 117 1.64 0.06 4.11
CA LEU A 117 1.60 -1.37 3.73
C LEU A 117 0.98 -1.65 2.36
N ILE A 118 0.29 -0.67 1.79
CA ILE A 118 -0.38 -0.83 0.50
C ILE A 118 0.42 -0.22 -0.65
N GLU A 119 1.55 0.44 -0.34
CA GLU A 119 2.40 1.14 -1.30
C GLU A 119 2.91 0.17 -2.38
N THR A 120 3.61 -0.90 -2.00
CA THR A 120 4.16 -1.89 -2.94
C THR A 120 3.07 -2.48 -3.83
N MET A 121 1.92 -2.83 -3.25
CA MET A 121 0.80 -3.42 -3.99
C MET A 121 0.28 -2.48 -5.07
N PHE A 122 0.11 -1.19 -4.72
CA PHE A 122 -0.41 -0.19 -5.65
C PHE A 122 0.58 0.13 -6.76
N LEU A 123 1.88 0.22 -6.43
CA LEU A 123 2.93 0.37 -7.43
C LEU A 123 2.91 -0.81 -8.40
N ASN A 124 2.85 -2.05 -7.91
CA ASN A 124 2.89 -3.24 -8.76
C ASN A 124 1.69 -3.35 -9.73
N LEU A 125 0.51 -2.87 -9.33
CA LEU A 125 -0.70 -2.97 -10.13
C LEU A 125 -0.86 -1.80 -11.13
N ILE A 126 -0.28 -0.64 -10.84
CA ILE A 126 -0.44 0.57 -11.66
C ILE A 126 0.77 0.83 -12.58
N THR A 127 1.99 0.44 -12.18
CA THR A 127 3.24 0.73 -12.92
C THR A 127 3.92 -0.52 -13.44
#